data_AF-A0A6N6SFN1-F1
#
_entry.id   AF-A0A6N6SFN1-F1
#
_cell.length_a   1.000
_cell.length_b   1.000
_cell.length_c   1.000
_cell.angle_alpha   90.00
_cell.angle_beta   90.00
_cell.angle_gamma   90.00
#
_symmetry.space_group_name_H-M   'P 1'
#
loop_
_entity.id
_entity.type
_entity.pdbx_description
1 polymer ?
#
loop_
_entity_poly.entity_id
_entity_poly.type
_entity_poly.pdbx_seq_one_letter_code
_entity_poly.pdbx_strand_id
1 'polypeptide(L)'
;MSLPAEVRPAAVRAMLERAHAADRFRKRCGRAHPVWGNGSLMAAALPMCRRLGEPRLSDAGYLEAMSTVIDTILAWRQRAR
;
A
#
# COMPACT_ATOMS: atom_id res chain seq x y z
N MET A 1 15.08 -2.82 -6.39
CA MET A 1 14.54 -3.87 -7.28
C MET A 1 13.05 -3.68 -7.36
N SER A 2 12.49 -3.67 -8.58
CA SER A 2 11.03 -3.68 -8.78
C SER A 2 10.50 -5.09 -8.54
N LEU A 3 9.29 -5.22 -7.99
CA LEU A 3 8.65 -6.52 -7.79
C LEU A 3 8.16 -7.11 -9.13
N PRO A 4 8.24 -8.44 -9.34
CA PRO A 4 7.59 -9.10 -10.48
C PRO A 4 6.11 -8.77 -10.55
N ALA A 5 5.56 -8.62 -11.75
CA ALA A 5 4.19 -8.14 -11.96
C ALA A 5 3.15 -9.01 -11.22
N GLU A 6 3.39 -10.32 -11.18
CA GLU A 6 2.52 -11.35 -10.64
C GLU A 6 2.35 -11.22 -9.11
N VAL A 7 3.36 -10.70 -8.41
CA VAL A 7 3.34 -10.56 -6.95
C VAL A 7 2.93 -9.16 -6.49
N ARG A 8 2.88 -8.17 -7.39
CA ARG A 8 2.52 -6.79 -7.06
C ARG A 8 1.12 -6.69 -6.43
N PRO A 9 0.04 -7.34 -6.93
CA PRO A 9 -1.27 -7.24 -6.31
C PRO A 9 -1.30 -7.77 -4.87
N ALA A 10 -0.61 -8.88 -4.61
CA ALA A 10 -0.52 -9.46 -3.28
C ALA A 10 0.24 -8.54 -2.31
N ALA A 11 1.32 -7.90 -2.77
CA ALA A 11 2.07 -6.93 -1.99
C ALA A 11 1.23 -5.69 -1.64
N VAL A 12 0.51 -5.11 -2.62
CA VAL A 12 -0.39 -3.96 -2.40
C VAL A 12 -1.49 -4.34 -1.41
N ARG A 13 -2.10 -5.52 -1.56
CA ARG A 13 -3.12 -6.01 -0.62
C ARG A 13 -2.59 -6.14 0.81
N ALA A 14 -1.39 -6.67 0.99
CA ALA A 14 -0.77 -6.77 2.31
C ALA A 14 -0.54 -5.40 2.95
N MET A 15 -0.18 -4.38 2.18
CA MET A 15 -0.05 -3.00 2.69
C MET A 15 -1.41 -2.43 3.12
N LEU A 16 -2.47 -2.66 2.33
CA LEU A 16 -3.83 -2.23 2.68
C LEU A 16 -4.32 -2.88 3.98
N GLU A 17 -4.12 -4.19 4.14
CA GLU A 17 -4.51 -4.91 5.37
C GLU A 17 -3.74 -4.43 6.60
N ARG A 18 -2.43 -4.17 6.47
CA ARG A 18 -1.61 -3.60 7.57
C ARG A 18 -2.08 -2.20 7.95
N ALA A 19 -2.34 -1.34 6.97
CA ALA A 19 -2.86 0.01 7.20
C ALA A 19 -4.23 -0.05 7.89
N HIS A 20 -5.13 -0.91 7.42
CA HIS A 20 -6.45 -1.11 8.01
C HIS A 20 -6.37 -1.61 9.46
N ALA A 21 -5.53 -2.61 9.75
CA ALA A 21 -5.34 -3.13 11.09
C ALA A 21 -4.73 -2.07 12.04
N ALA A 22 -3.77 -1.28 11.55
CA ALA A 22 -3.18 -0.19 12.32
C ALA A 22 -4.17 0.94 12.63
N ASP A 23 -5.06 1.29 11.69
CA ASP A 23 -6.13 2.26 11.94
C ASP A 23 -7.14 1.74 12.98
N ARG A 24 -7.51 0.46 12.91
CA ARG A 24 -8.36 -0.19 13.94
C ARG A 24 -7.71 -0.17 15.31
N PHE A 25 -6.42 -0.49 15.39
CA PHE A 25 -5.65 -0.41 16.64
C PHE A 25 -5.63 1.02 17.18
N ARG A 26 -5.33 2.01 16.33
CA ARG A 26 -5.30 3.43 16.71
C ARG A 26 -6.64 3.90 17.26
N LYS A 27 -7.74 3.57 16.59
CA LYS A 27 -9.11 3.89 17.04
C LYS A 27 -9.45 3.26 18.39
N ARG A 28 -8.96 2.04 18.66
CA ARG A 28 -9.23 1.31 19.91
C ARG A 28 -8.34 1.73 21.07
N CYS A 29 -7.07 2.00 20.80
CA CYS A 29 -6.04 2.18 21.83
C CYS A 29 -5.58 3.64 22.00
N GLY A 30 -6.03 4.55 21.12
CA GLY A 30 -5.66 5.97 21.16
C GLY A 30 -4.22 6.28 20.71
N ARG A 31 -3.47 5.29 20.23
CA ARG A 31 -2.05 5.43 19.82
C ARG A 31 -1.75 4.66 18.55
N ALA A 32 -0.71 5.07 17.82
CA ALA A 32 -0.27 4.39 16.60
C ALA A 32 0.13 2.92 16.86
N HIS A 33 -0.06 2.06 15.86
CA HIS A 33 0.39 0.67 15.94
C HIS A 33 1.92 0.60 15.95
N PRO A 34 2.54 -0.15 16.87
CA PRO A 34 4.00 -0.12 17.07
C PRO A 34 4.80 -0.58 15.84
N VAL A 35 4.22 -1.44 14.99
CA VAL A 35 4.89 -1.98 13.80
C VAL A 35 4.40 -1.34 12.49
N TRP A 36 3.16 -0.88 12.45
CA TRP A 36 2.48 -0.51 11.19
C TRP A 36 2.08 0.97 11.15
N GLY A 37 2.47 1.74 12.17
CA GLY A 37 2.28 3.17 12.22
C GLY A 37 0.84 3.59 12.48
N ASN A 38 0.46 4.73 11.90
CA ASN A 38 -0.78 5.44 12.24
C ASN A 38 -2.03 4.97 11.47
N GLY A 39 -1.91 3.94 10.62
CA GLY A 39 -3.01 3.44 9.80
C GLY A 39 -3.13 4.07 8.42
N SER A 40 -2.26 5.00 8.05
CA SER A 40 -2.18 5.46 6.67
C SER A 40 -1.46 4.44 5.78
N LEU A 41 -1.87 4.34 4.52
CA LEU A 41 -1.16 3.52 3.52
C LEU A 41 0.28 4.01 3.33
N MET A 42 0.50 5.33 3.41
CA MET A 42 1.84 5.91 3.37
C MET A 42 2.73 5.35 4.48
N ALA A 43 2.26 5.28 5.74
CA ALA A 43 3.03 4.70 6.83
C ALA A 43 3.36 3.20 6.61
N ALA A 44 2.50 2.46 5.92
CA ALA A 44 2.73 1.06 5.57
C ALA A 44 3.69 0.87 4.38
N ALA A 45 3.71 1.80 3.43
CA ALA A 45 4.49 1.71 2.19
C ALA A 45 5.85 2.41 2.27
N LEU A 46 5.96 3.53 2.97
CA LEU A 46 7.16 4.37 3.02
C LEU A 46 8.42 3.60 3.49
N PRO A 47 8.38 2.70 4.50
CA PRO A 47 9.55 1.90 4.88
C PRO A 47 10.06 0.97 3.78
N MET A 48 9.22 0.65 2.79
CA MET A 48 9.58 -0.20 1.65
C MET A 48 10.14 0.61 0.47
N CYS A 49 9.95 1.94 0.46
CA CYS A 49 10.42 2.83 -0.57
C CYS A 49 11.90 3.17 -0.36
N ARG A 50 12.77 2.50 -1.12
CA ARG A 50 14.23 2.76 -1.09
C ARG A 50 14.68 3.88 -2.02
N ARG A 51 13.78 4.43 -2.85
CA ARG A 51 14.12 5.38 -3.93
C ARG A 51 13.56 6.77 -3.66
N LEU A 52 14.44 7.78 -3.69
CA LEU A 52 14.09 9.20 -3.71
C LEU A 52 13.94 9.63 -5.17
N GLY A 53 12.70 9.84 -5.60
CA GLY A 53 12.35 10.29 -6.96
C GLY A 53 11.22 9.47 -7.56
N GLU A 54 10.05 10.09 -7.69
CA GLU A 54 8.92 9.50 -8.42
C GLU A 54 9.28 9.38 -9.91
N PRO A 55 9.11 8.21 -10.54
CA PRO A 55 9.29 8.07 -11.98
C PRO A 55 8.33 8.98 -12.75
N ARG A 56 8.69 9.30 -14.00
CA ARG A 56 7.82 10.08 -14.88
C ARG A 56 6.62 9.24 -15.30
N LEU A 57 5.48 9.90 -15.54
CA LEU A 57 4.29 9.26 -16.11
C LEU A 57 4.49 8.73 -17.55
N SER A 58 5.61 9.06 -18.20
CA SER A 58 6.00 8.46 -19.49
C SER A 58 6.65 7.07 -19.35
N ASP A 59 6.95 6.63 -18.13
CA ASP A 59 7.53 5.31 -17.87
C ASP A 59 6.40 4.25 -17.82
N ALA A 60 6.41 3.33 -18.79
CA ALA A 60 5.40 2.29 -18.89
C ALA A 60 5.35 1.38 -17.65
N GLY A 61 6.51 1.03 -17.08
CA GLY A 61 6.58 0.20 -15.88
C GLY A 61 6.02 0.91 -14.65
N TYR A 62 6.15 2.24 -14.58
CA TYR A 62 5.50 3.05 -13.55
C TYR A 62 3.99 3.07 -13.71
N LEU A 63 3.48 3.28 -14.94
CA LEU A 63 2.04 3.25 -15.22
C LEU A 63 1.42 1.88 -14.93
N GLU A 64 2.09 0.78 -15.29
CA GLU A 64 1.65 -0.58 -14.95
C GLU A 64 1.58 -0.81 -13.44
N ALA A 65 2.58 -0.31 -12.70
CA ALA A 65 2.58 -0.36 -11.24
C ALA A 65 1.42 0.47 -10.65
N MET A 66 1.15 1.66 -11.20
CA MET A 66 0.00 2.48 -10.81
C MET A 66 -1.33 1.77 -11.09
N SER A 67 -1.50 1.16 -12.28
CA SER A 67 -2.69 0.37 -12.61
C SER A 67 -2.89 -0.75 -11.58
N THR A 68 -1.83 -1.49 -11.27
CA THR A 68 -1.89 -2.58 -10.28
C THR A 68 -2.35 -2.07 -8.91
N VAL A 69 -1.87 -0.90 -8.48
CA VAL A 69 -2.29 -0.29 -7.20
C VAL A 69 -3.76 0.09 -7.24
N ILE A 70 -4.21 0.77 -8.30
CA ILE A 70 -5.60 1.22 -8.46
C ILE A 70 -6.54 0.02 -8.51
N ASP A 71 -6.24 -0.97 -9.35
CA ASP A 71 -7.05 -2.19 -9.52
C ASP A 71 -7.17 -2.96 -8.21
N THR A 72 -6.07 -3.08 -7.46
CA THR A 72 -6.07 -3.76 -6.16
C THR A 72 -6.90 -3.00 -5.12
N ILE A 73 -6.85 -1.66 -5.10
CA ILE A 73 -7.68 -0.83 -4.21
C ILE A 73 -9.16 -1.01 -4.55
N LEU A 74 -9.53 -0.99 -5.83
CA LEU A 74 -10.91 -1.19 -6.26
C LEU A 74 -11.44 -2.55 -5.82
N ALA A 75 -10.68 -3.63 -6.08
CA ALA A 75 -11.04 -4.98 -5.65
C ALA A 75 -11.15 -5.09 -4.11
N TRP A 76 -10.22 -4.48 -3.36
CA TRP A 76 -10.25 -4.49 -1.90
C TRP A 76 -11.49 -3.77 -1.34
N ARG A 77 -11.87 -2.63 -1.91
CA ARG A 77 -13.06 -1.87 -1.50
C ARG A 77 -14.37 -2.60 -1.79
N GLN A 78 -14.41 -3.41 -2.84
CA GLN A 78 -15.59 -4.24 -3.15
C GLN A 78 -15.77 -5.37 -2.12
N ARG A 79 -14.67 -5.92 -1.56
CA ARG A 79 -14.73 -6.92 -0.47
C ARG A 79 -15.23 -6.36 0.86
N ALA A 80 -14.92 -5.09 1.12
CA ALA A 80 -15.22 -4.43 2.39
C ALA A 80 -16.63 -3.83 2.45
N ARG A 81 -17.37 -3.84 1.33
CA ARG A 81 -18.80 -3.55 1.27
C ARG A 81 -19.59 -4.81 1.60
#